data_AF-A0A9X1C6Y1-F1
#
_entry.id   AF-A0A9X1C6Y1-F1
#
_cell.length_a   1.000
_cell.length_b   1.000
_cell.length_c   1.000
_cell.angle_alpha   90.00
_cell.angle_beta   90.00
_cell.angle_gamma   90.00
#
_symmetry.space_group_name_H-M   'P 1'
#
loop_
_entity.id
_entity.type
_entity.pdbx_description
1 polymer ?
#
loop_
_entity_poly.entity_id
_entity_poly.type
_entity_poly.pdbx_seq_one_letter_code
_entity_poly.pdbx_strand_id
1 'polypeptide(L)'
;MTDLIEEIKNKARKVADKAVDAFEVVTHDQEERTGVVAARISQSLAEGVDPDVLALQMTKNDLRNNPSDPVTFVGSDMPVIAKFHRANKRRASLTKAQNTQLIKNQRAADADGADAQDGLLV
;
A
#
# COMPACT_ATOMS: atom_id res chain seq x y z
N MET A 1 -34.14 24.68 15.92
CA MET A 1 -33.74 25.21 14.59
C MET A 1 -32.25 24.99 14.31
N THR A 2 -31.42 24.87 15.35
CA THR A 2 -29.97 24.58 15.31
C THR A 2 -29.63 23.15 14.84
N ASP A 3 -30.35 22.14 15.31
CA ASP A 3 -30.06 20.72 14.99
C ASP A 3 -30.26 20.37 13.51
N LEU A 4 -31.25 20.97 12.86
CA LEU A 4 -31.52 20.76 11.43
C LEU A 4 -30.41 21.33 10.55
N ILE A 5 -29.80 22.45 10.97
CA ILE A 5 -28.68 23.09 10.27
C ILE A 5 -27.40 22.25 10.42
N GLU A 6 -27.18 21.64 11.59
CA GLU A 6 -26.07 20.69 11.78
C GLU A 6 -26.25 19.41 10.97
N GLU A 7 -27.46 18.85 10.92
CA GLU A 7 -27.75 17.65 10.14
C GLU A 7 -27.51 17.89 8.64
N ILE A 8 -27.94 19.05 8.12
CA ILE A 8 -27.72 19.45 6.73
C ILE A 8 -26.23 19.63 6.44
N LYS A 9 -25.46 20.29 7.33
CA LYS A 9 -24.00 20.44 7.18
C LYS A 9 -23.28 19.08 7.20
N ASN A 10 -23.70 18.17 8.06
CA ASN A 10 -23.11 16.83 8.16
C ASN A 10 -23.43 15.97 6.92
N LYS A 11 -24.65 16.07 6.38
CA LYS A 11 -25.01 15.42 5.12
C LYS A 11 -24.23 16.02 3.94
N ALA A 12 -24.11 17.34 3.86
CA ALA A 12 -23.34 18.02 2.81
C ALA A 12 -21.85 17.63 2.84
N ARG A 13 -21.23 17.54 4.03
CA ARG A 13 -19.87 16.99 4.18
C ARG A 13 -19.77 15.56 3.69
N LYS A 14 -20.64 14.65 4.16
CA LYS A 14 -20.62 13.24 3.73
C LYS A 14 -20.81 13.05 2.22
N VAL A 15 -21.61 13.90 1.58
CA VAL A 15 -21.83 13.87 0.12
C VAL A 15 -20.61 14.42 -0.62
N ALA A 16 -20.01 15.51 -0.13
CA ALA A 16 -18.78 16.06 -0.68
C ALA A 16 -17.61 15.07 -0.56
N ASP A 17 -17.44 14.44 0.61
CA ASP A 17 -16.41 13.43 0.87
C ASP A 17 -16.54 12.24 -0.10
N LYS A 18 -17.78 11.74 -0.32
CA LYS A 18 -18.04 10.68 -1.30
C LYS A 18 -17.76 11.08 -2.75
N ALA A 19 -18.02 12.34 -3.11
CA ALA A 19 -17.76 12.84 -4.45
C ALA A 19 -16.25 13.03 -4.70
N VAL A 20 -15.51 13.49 -3.69
CA VAL A 20 -14.05 13.59 -3.73
C VAL A 20 -13.43 12.18 -3.81
N ASP A 21 -13.85 11.26 -2.95
CA ASP A 21 -13.36 9.87 -2.98
C ASP A 21 -13.63 9.19 -4.33
N ALA A 22 -14.80 9.39 -4.94
CA ALA A 22 -15.13 8.85 -6.24
C ALA A 22 -14.31 9.47 -7.39
N PHE A 23 -13.97 10.76 -7.27
CA PHE A 23 -13.16 11.47 -8.25
C PHE A 23 -11.67 11.11 -8.14
N GLU A 24 -11.14 10.97 -6.92
CA GLU A 24 -9.76 10.55 -6.68
C GLU A 24 -9.47 9.13 -7.18
N VAL A 25 -10.46 8.22 -7.09
CA VAL A 25 -10.36 6.83 -7.58
C VAL A 25 -10.22 6.76 -9.11
N VAL A 26 -10.72 7.76 -9.83
CA VAL A 26 -10.77 7.79 -11.31
C VAL A 26 -9.62 8.58 -11.93
N THR A 27 -8.98 9.50 -11.20
CA THR A 27 -8.05 10.49 -11.79
C THR A 27 -6.57 10.33 -11.47
N HIS A 28 -6.18 9.47 -10.51
CA HIS A 28 -4.77 9.30 -10.13
C HIS A 28 -4.08 8.18 -10.93
N ASP A 29 -2.85 8.46 -11.36
CA ASP A 29 -1.92 7.47 -11.93
C ASP A 29 -1.67 6.35 -10.90
N GLN A 30 -1.38 5.12 -11.34
CA GLN A 30 -1.23 3.96 -10.43
C GLN A 30 -0.20 4.20 -9.29
N GLU A 31 0.84 5.00 -9.56
CA GLU A 31 1.85 5.38 -8.56
C GLU A 31 1.27 6.30 -7.47
N GLU A 32 0.43 7.27 -7.83
CA GLU A 32 -0.24 8.15 -6.87
C GLU A 32 -1.29 7.39 -6.04
N ARG A 33 -2.01 6.45 -6.66
CA ARG A 33 -2.99 5.59 -5.96
C ARG A 33 -2.33 4.76 -4.84
N THR A 34 -1.11 4.27 -5.06
CA THR A 34 -0.35 3.52 -4.04
C THR A 34 -0.04 4.40 -2.83
N GLY A 35 0.41 5.63 -3.08
CA GLY A 35 0.67 6.61 -2.02
C GLY A 35 -0.59 6.96 -1.21
N VAL A 36 -1.71 7.22 -1.90
CA VAL A 36 -2.99 7.55 -1.27
C VAL A 36 -3.52 6.40 -0.41
N VAL A 37 -3.52 5.17 -0.92
CA VAL A 37 -3.98 3.99 -0.18
C VAL A 37 -3.12 3.78 1.07
N ALA A 38 -1.80 3.85 0.94
CA ALA A 38 -0.90 3.68 2.08
C ALA A 38 -1.05 4.81 3.12
N ALA A 39 -1.37 6.04 2.69
CA ALA A 39 -1.70 7.14 3.57
C ALA A 39 -3.01 6.89 4.35
N ARG A 40 -4.06 6.42 3.67
CA ARG A 40 -5.36 6.07 4.29
C ARG A 40 -5.19 4.94 5.32
N ILE A 41 -4.47 3.87 4.98
CA ILE A 41 -4.17 2.78 5.94
C ILE A 41 -3.40 3.31 7.15
N SER A 42 -2.37 4.14 6.91
CA SER A 42 -1.60 4.73 8.00
C SER A 42 -2.45 5.62 8.92
N GLN A 43 -3.41 6.37 8.38
CA GLN A 43 -4.33 7.17 9.19
C GLN A 43 -5.30 6.27 9.96
N SER A 44 -5.93 5.29 9.31
CA SER A 44 -6.86 4.36 9.97
C SER A 44 -6.22 3.61 11.14
N LEU A 45 -4.97 3.17 10.99
CA LEU A 45 -4.22 2.55 12.08
C LEU A 45 -3.93 3.55 13.22
N ALA A 46 -3.65 4.82 12.92
CA ALA A 46 -3.46 5.85 13.93
C ALA A 46 -4.74 6.16 14.72
N GLU A 47 -5.91 6.01 14.08
CA GLU A 47 -7.24 6.12 14.71
C GLU A 47 -7.68 4.82 15.43
N GLY A 48 -6.83 3.79 15.47
CA GLY A 48 -7.12 2.54 16.19
C GLY A 48 -8.02 1.55 15.45
N VAL A 49 -8.17 1.68 14.13
CA VAL A 49 -8.86 0.65 13.33
C VAL A 49 -8.06 -0.65 13.37
N ASP A 50 -8.77 -1.76 13.59
CA ASP A 50 -8.18 -3.09 13.63
C ASP A 50 -7.48 -3.44 12.30
N PRO A 51 -6.20 -3.87 12.31
CA PRO A 51 -5.47 -4.26 11.12
C PRO A 51 -6.15 -5.37 10.30
N ASP A 52 -6.79 -6.35 10.93
CA ASP A 52 -7.47 -7.45 10.23
C ASP A 52 -8.71 -6.95 9.47
N VAL A 53 -9.39 -5.93 10.00
CA VAL A 53 -10.52 -5.28 9.30
C VAL A 53 -10.04 -4.55 8.05
N LEU A 54 -8.93 -3.83 8.14
CA LEU A 54 -8.32 -3.15 6.99
C LEU A 54 -7.85 -4.16 5.94
N ALA A 55 -7.20 -5.24 6.37
CA ALA A 55 -6.75 -6.31 5.49
C ALA A 55 -7.90 -7.01 4.75
N LEU A 56 -9.01 -7.30 5.47
CA LEU A 56 -10.22 -7.85 4.86
C LEU A 56 -10.79 -6.90 3.80
N GLN A 57 -10.84 -5.60 4.09
CA GLN A 57 -11.35 -4.62 3.13
C GLN A 57 -10.45 -4.50 1.90
N MET A 58 -9.13 -4.52 2.07
CA MET A 58 -8.18 -4.53 0.95
C MET A 58 -8.33 -5.77 0.08
N THR A 59 -8.39 -6.95 0.70
CA THR A 59 -8.57 -8.23 0.01
C THR A 59 -9.88 -8.26 -0.79
N LYS A 60 -10.99 -7.79 -0.21
CA LYS A 60 -12.28 -7.72 -0.92
C LYS A 60 -12.25 -6.73 -2.08
N ASN A 61 -11.58 -5.60 -1.91
CA ASN A 61 -11.44 -4.61 -2.98
C ASN A 61 -10.61 -5.17 -4.14
N ASP A 62 -9.53 -5.88 -3.84
CA ASP A 62 -8.67 -6.46 -4.84
C ASP A 62 -9.36 -7.61 -5.59
N LEU A 63 -10.01 -8.53 -4.87
CA LEU A 63 -10.83 -9.59 -5.46
C LEU A 63 -11.91 -9.06 -6.41
N ARG A 64 -12.55 -7.94 -6.06
CA ARG A 64 -13.57 -7.32 -6.92
C ARG A 64 -12.98 -6.75 -8.21
N ASN A 65 -11.77 -6.20 -8.14
CA ASN A 65 -11.16 -5.48 -9.27
C ASN A 65 -10.27 -6.38 -10.14
N ASN A 66 -9.68 -7.43 -9.55
CA ASN A 66 -8.71 -8.35 -10.15
C ASN A 66 -9.14 -9.82 -9.92
N PRO A 67 -10.33 -10.24 -10.39
CA PRO A 67 -10.91 -11.53 -10.00
C PRO A 67 -10.12 -12.76 -10.48
N SER A 68 -9.29 -12.63 -11.52
CA SER A 68 -8.47 -13.73 -12.05
C SER A 68 -7.17 -13.97 -11.28
N ASP A 69 -6.67 -12.96 -10.57
CA ASP A 69 -5.41 -13.01 -9.84
C ASP A 69 -5.42 -11.99 -8.68
N PRO A 70 -6.19 -12.26 -7.61
CA PRO A 70 -6.33 -11.31 -6.51
C PRO A 70 -5.20 -11.44 -5.50
N VAL A 71 -4.74 -10.30 -5.01
CA VAL A 71 -3.82 -10.20 -3.87
C VAL A 71 -4.60 -10.32 -2.56
N THR A 72 -4.18 -11.25 -1.71
CA THR A 72 -4.70 -11.39 -0.35
C THR A 72 -3.82 -10.64 0.63
N PHE A 73 -4.44 -9.85 1.49
CA PHE A 73 -3.80 -9.12 2.57
C PHE A 73 -4.17 -9.75 3.92
N VAL A 74 -3.22 -9.75 4.85
CA VAL A 74 -3.43 -10.14 6.26
C VAL A 74 -3.17 -8.95 7.19
N GLY A 75 -3.65 -9.01 8.44
CA GLY A 75 -3.52 -7.88 9.37
C GLY A 75 -2.08 -7.42 9.59
N SER A 76 -1.10 -8.34 9.57
CA SER A 76 0.32 -8.00 9.70
C SER A 76 0.87 -7.15 8.55
N ASP A 77 0.21 -7.13 7.39
CA ASP A 77 0.63 -6.31 6.25
C ASP A 77 0.31 -4.82 6.48
N MET A 78 -0.76 -4.51 7.20
CA MET A 78 -1.21 -3.12 7.36
C MET A 78 -0.18 -2.24 8.10
N PRO A 79 0.41 -2.68 9.23
CA PRO A 79 1.51 -1.95 9.86
C PRO A 79 2.76 -1.85 8.97
N VAL A 80 3.03 -2.84 8.12
CA VAL A 80 4.16 -2.81 7.18
C VAL A 80 3.94 -1.73 6.11
N ILE A 81 2.74 -1.65 5.54
CA ILE A 81 2.35 -0.61 4.58
C ILE A 81 2.48 0.77 5.21
N ALA A 82 1.95 0.97 6.42
CA ALA A 82 2.07 2.24 7.15
C ALA A 82 3.53 2.60 7.47
N LYS A 83 4.34 1.62 7.89
CA LYS A 83 5.79 1.77 8.12
C LYS A 83 6.49 2.23 6.84
N PHE A 84 6.19 1.61 5.70
CA PHE A 84 6.79 1.94 4.41
C PHE A 84 6.41 3.35 3.94
N HIS A 85 5.13 3.70 4.01
CA HIS A 85 4.65 5.06 3.71
C HIS A 85 5.35 6.11 4.56
N ARG A 86 5.46 5.88 5.88
CA ARG A 86 6.16 6.78 6.80
C ARG A 86 7.65 6.90 6.47
N ALA A 87 8.30 5.78 6.12
CA ALA A 87 9.71 5.75 5.77
C ALA A 87 10.00 6.56 4.50
N ASN A 88 9.17 6.43 3.46
CA ASN A 88 9.35 7.13 2.18
C ASN A 88 9.24 8.65 2.28
N LYS A 89 8.57 9.19 3.32
CA LYS A 89 8.52 10.63 3.60
C LYS A 89 9.77 11.17 4.31
N ARG A 90 10.64 10.31 4.82
CA ARG A 90 11.73 10.69 5.75
C ARG A 90 13.11 10.27 5.28
N ARG A 91 13.19 9.24 4.44
CA ARG A 91 14.46 8.72 3.92
C ARG A 91 14.71 9.23 2.51
N ALA A 92 15.99 9.33 2.15
CA ALA A 92 16.37 9.44 0.75
C ALA A 92 15.86 8.23 -0.04
N SER A 93 15.31 8.45 -1.23
CA SER A 93 14.86 7.38 -2.10
C SER A 93 16.04 6.50 -2.54
N LEU A 94 15.77 5.22 -2.77
CA LEU A 94 16.75 4.34 -3.40
C LEU A 94 16.96 4.82 -4.84
N THR A 95 18.16 5.30 -5.15
CA THR A 95 18.43 5.82 -6.49
C THR A 95 18.48 4.69 -7.52
N LYS A 96 18.21 5.01 -8.79
CA LYS A 96 18.31 4.05 -9.90
C LYS A 96 19.69 3.40 -9.98
N ALA A 97 20.76 4.17 -9.74
CA ALA A 97 22.13 3.68 -9.76
C ALA A 97 22.38 2.66 -8.64
N GLN A 98 21.99 3.00 -7.40
CA GLN A 98 22.09 2.08 -6.26
C GLN A 98 21.28 0.81 -6.50
N ASN A 99 20.03 0.92 -6.98
CA ASN A 99 19.19 -0.24 -7.29
C ASN A 99 19.82 -1.13 -8.36
N THR A 100 20.33 -0.54 -9.44
CA THR A 100 20.99 -1.29 -10.52
C THR A 100 22.20 -2.05 -10.01
N GLN A 101 23.00 -1.42 -9.13
CA GLN A 101 24.18 -2.07 -8.56
C GLN A 101 23.79 -3.22 -7.62
N LEU A 102 22.77 -3.05 -6.78
CA LEU A 102 22.26 -4.13 -5.92
C LEU A 102 21.80 -5.34 -6.75
N ILE A 103 21.07 -5.11 -7.84
CA ILE A 103 20.62 -6.18 -8.75
C ILE A 103 21.83 -6.90 -9.37
N LYS A 104 22.85 -6.17 -9.83
CA LYS A 104 24.06 -6.77 -10.40
C LYS A 104 24.81 -7.61 -9.36
N ASN A 105 24.97 -7.10 -8.15
CA ASN A 105 25.66 -7.80 -7.07
C ASN A 105 24.90 -9.09 -6.70
N GLN A 106 23.57 -9.06 -6.63
CA GLN A 106 22.77 -10.27 -6.34
C GLN A 106 22.94 -11.32 -7.44
N ARG A 107 22.86 -10.93 -8.72
CA ARG A 107 23.05 -11.86 -9.85
C ARG A 107 24.43 -12.51 -9.85
N ALA A 108 25.47 -11.77 -9.49
CA ALA A 108 26.82 -12.33 -9.37
C ALA A 108 26.91 -13.33 -8.21
N ALA A 109 26.35 -12.98 -7.04
CA ALA A 109 26.33 -13.89 -5.89
C ALA A 109 25.54 -15.18 -6.16
N ASP A 110 24.41 -15.09 -6.88
CA ASP A 110 23.62 -16.25 -7.27
C ASP A 110 24.35 -17.15 -8.27
N ALA A 111 25.13 -16.56 -9.19
CA ALA A 111 25.97 -17.29 -10.14
C ALA A 111 27.15 -18.00 -9.44
N ASP A 112 27.86 -17.28 -8.55
CA ASP A 112 28.97 -17.84 -7.77
C ASP A 112 28.51 -18.96 -6.81
N GLY A 113 27.26 -18.88 -6.32
CA GLY A 113 26.64 -19.91 -5.48
C GLY A 113 26.22 -21.18 -6.23
N ALA A 114 26.02 -21.10 -7.54
CA ALA A 114 25.70 -22.25 -8.38
C ALA A 114 26.92 -23.16 -8.61
N ASP A 115 28.11 -22.57 -8.73
CA ASP A 115 29.38 -23.29 -8.90
C ASP A 115 29.82 -24.01 -7.61
N ALA A 116 29.34 -23.57 -6.44
CA ALA A 116 29.66 -24.19 -5.15
C ALA A 116 28.84 -25.47 -4.87
N GLN A 117 27.72 -25.69 -5.56
CA GLN A 117 26.88 -26.89 -5.37
C GLN A 117 27.28 -28.07 -6.28
N ASP A 118 28.02 -27.83 -7.36
CA ASP A 118 28.51 -28.88 -8.27
C ASP A 118 29.81 -29.56 -7.76
N GLY A 119 30.40 -29.02 -6.68
CA GLY A 119 31.64 -29.54 -6.06
C GLY A 119 31.43 -30.53 -4.90
N LEU A 120 30.19 -30.83 -4.49
CA LEU A 120 29.90 -31.74 -3.38
C LEU A 120 29.51 -33.16 -3.86
N LEU A 121 30.38 -33.74 -4.68
CA LEU A 121 30.45 -35.18 -4.91
C LEU A 121 31.92 -35.64 -4.78
N VAL A 122 32.43 -35.70 -3.55
CA VAL A 122 33.55 -36.59 -3.15
C VAL A 122 33.29 -37.10 -1.74
#